data_AF-A0A926II76-F1
#
_entry.id   AF-A0A926II76-F1
#
_cell.length_a   1.000
_cell.length_b   1.000
_cell.length_c   1.000
_cell.angle_alpha   90.00
_cell.angle_beta   90.00
_cell.angle_gamma   90.00
#
_symmetry.space_group_name_H-M   'P 1'
#
loop_
_entity.id
_entity.type
_entity.pdbx_description
1 polymer ?
#
loop_
_entity_poly.entity_id
_entity_poly.type
_entity_poly.pdbx_seq_one_letter_code
_entity_poly.pdbx_strand_id
1 'polypeptide(L)'
;MELIDKAMLIKKLYSEKVKEVIGLVGIAWAESLLNTLPTVDAVSVVRCKDCARRNPSADLTDTVLCTWLHNLTMPKDGFCSYGERRVDNRKID
;
A
#
# COMPACT_ATOMS: atom_id res chain seq x y z
N MET A 1 13.51 29.32 -42.45
CA MET A 1 14.20 28.07 -42.13
C MET A 1 15.10 28.36 -40.94
N GLU A 2 14.64 28.01 -39.74
CA GLU A 2 15.30 28.38 -38.48
C GLU A 2 16.60 27.58 -38.30
N LEU A 3 17.73 28.27 -38.39
CA LEU A 3 19.01 27.73 -37.95
C LEU A 3 19.08 27.94 -36.43
N ILE A 4 18.41 27.07 -35.67
CA ILE A 4 18.66 26.97 -34.24
C ILE A 4 20.15 26.71 -34.07
N ASP A 5 20.83 27.62 -33.37
CA ASP A 5 22.29 27.62 -33.22
C ASP A 5 22.75 26.27 -32.63
N LYS A 6 23.55 25.51 -33.39
CA LYS A 6 23.95 24.13 -33.05
C LYS A 6 24.60 24.05 -31.67
N ALA A 7 25.29 25.11 -31.25
CA ALA A 7 25.88 25.22 -29.92
C ALA A 7 24.82 25.24 -28.81
N MET A 8 23.66 25.85 -29.05
CA MET A 8 22.54 25.90 -28.11
C MET A 8 21.88 24.52 -27.98
N LEU A 9 21.76 23.79 -29.09
CA LEU A 9 21.22 22.42 -29.11
C LEU A 9 22.11 21.44 -28.33
N ILE A 10 23.43 21.53 -28.51
CA ILE A 10 24.40 20.69 -27.80
C ILE A 10 24.38 20.97 -26.30
N LYS A 11 24.31 22.24 -25.87
CA LYS A 11 24.17 22.59 -24.45
C LYS A 11 22.88 22.05 -23.85
N LYS A 12 21.76 22.14 -24.59
CA LYS A 12 20.47 21.60 -24.16
C LYS A 12 20.53 20.08 -24.00
N LEU A 13 21.04 19.38 -25.02
CA LEU A 13 21.23 17.92 -25.00
C LEU A 13 22.13 17.49 -23.84
N TYR A 14 23.22 18.22 -23.58
CA TYR A 14 24.12 17.95 -22.46
C TYR A 14 23.41 18.14 -21.11
N SER A 15 22.66 19.24 -20.94
CA SER A 15 21.91 19.50 -19.71
C SER A 15 20.78 18.49 -19.45
N GLU A 16 20.11 18.02 -20.49
CA GLU A 16 19.07 16.99 -20.38
C GLU A 16 19.68 15.64 -19.98
N LYS A 17 20.79 15.24 -20.60
CA LYS A 17 21.51 14.02 -20.21
C LYS A 17 22.07 14.09 -18.78
N VAL A 18 22.55 15.25 -18.35
CA VAL A 18 23.00 15.46 -16.96
C VAL A 18 21.85 15.28 -15.97
N LYS A 19 20.64 15.79 -16.27
CA LYS A 19 19.46 15.57 -15.42
C LYS A 19 19.07 14.09 -15.35
N GLU A 20 19.16 13.38 -16.46
CA GLU A 20 18.89 11.94 -16.52
C GLU A 20 19.89 11.14 -15.67
N VAL A 21 21.19 11.44 -15.78
CA VAL A 21 22.24 10.82 -14.96
C VAL A 21 22.08 11.16 -13.47
N ILE A 22 21.78 12.41 -13.12
CA ILE A 22 21.50 12.80 -11.73
C ILE A 22 20.26 12.07 -11.20
N GLY A 23 19.23 11.90 -12.04
CA GLY A 23 18.04 11.11 -11.73
C GLY A 23 18.36 9.65 -11.44
N LEU A 24 19.19 9.02 -12.28
CA LEU A 24 19.63 7.62 -12.08
C LEU A 24 20.44 7.45 -10.80
N VAL A 25 21.35 8.38 -10.50
CA VAL A 25 22.09 8.39 -9.23
C VAL A 25 21.10 8.53 -8.06
N GLY A 26 20.17 9.50 -8.13
CA GLY A 26 19.15 9.69 -7.10
C GLY A 26 18.29 8.44 -6.82
N ILE A 27 17.91 7.69 -7.87
CA ILE A 27 17.15 6.43 -7.74
C ILE A 27 18.00 5.37 -7.04
N ALA A 28 19.26 5.19 -7.44
CA ALA A 28 20.15 4.22 -6.80
C ALA A 28 20.36 4.50 -5.30
N TRP A 29 20.49 5.78 -4.93
CA TRP A 29 20.56 6.20 -3.52
C TRP A 29 19.25 5.92 -2.77
N ALA A 30 18.10 6.18 -3.39
CA ALA A 30 16.80 5.90 -2.78
C ALA A 30 16.57 4.39 -2.56
N GLU A 31 16.92 3.55 -3.53
CA GLU A 31 16.86 2.08 -3.38
C GLU A 31 17.80 1.59 -2.26
N SER A 32 19.03 2.11 -2.21
CA SER A 32 19.96 1.77 -1.13
C SER A 32 19.42 2.18 0.24
N LEU A 33 18.78 3.33 0.36
CA LEU A 33 18.13 3.77 1.60
C LEU A 33 16.98 2.84 1.98
N LEU A 34 16.08 2.52 1.05
CA LEU A 34 14.96 1.60 1.28
C LEU A 34 15.43 0.22 1.75
N ASN A 35 16.53 -0.29 1.18
CA ASN A 35 17.11 -1.59 1.58
C ASN A 35 17.78 -1.57 2.96
N THR A 36 18.16 -0.39 3.47
CA THR A 36 18.74 -0.24 4.82
C THR A 36 17.70 0.06 5.90
N LEU A 37 16.45 0.34 5.51
CA LEU A 37 15.39 0.59 6.49
C LEU A 37 15.08 -0.72 7.21
N PRO A 38 14.97 -0.70 8.56
CA PRO A 38 14.51 -1.87 9.29
C PRO A 38 13.12 -2.25 8.79
N THR A 39 12.98 -3.49 8.33
CA THR A 39 11.68 -4.04 7.98
C THR A 39 10.85 -4.13 9.25
N VAL A 40 9.79 -3.33 9.34
CA VAL A 40 8.83 -3.47 10.43
C VAL A 40 8.12 -4.82 10.28
N ASP A 41 8.14 -5.63 11.34
CA ASP A 41 7.32 -6.85 11.42
C ASP A 41 5.85 -6.44 11.61
N ALA A 42 5.24 -6.02 10.52
CA ALA A 42 3.86 -5.55 10.49
C ALA A 42 2.92 -6.74 10.30
N VAL A 43 2.26 -7.14 11.38
CA VAL A 43 1.18 -8.13 11.32
C VAL A 43 -0.10 -7.46 10.84
N SER A 44 -0.75 -8.03 9.83
CA SER A 44 -2.03 -7.53 9.36
C SER A 44 -3.11 -7.71 10.44
N VAL A 45 -3.62 -6.61 10.98
CA VAL A 45 -4.70 -6.63 11.97
C VAL A 45 -6.05 -6.70 11.26
N VAL A 46 -6.85 -7.71 11.57
CA VAL A 46 -8.24 -7.84 11.10
C VAL A 46 -9.17 -7.29 12.16
N ARG A 47 -9.93 -6.24 11.80
CA ARG A 47 -10.98 -5.68 12.65
C ARG A 47 -12.25 -6.53 12.53
N CYS A 48 -13.08 -6.53 13.56
CA CYS A 48 -14.29 -7.37 13.59
C CYS A 48 -15.23 -7.10 12.39
N LYS A 49 -15.32 -5.85 11.91
CA LYS A 49 -16.10 -5.48 10.71
C LYS A 49 -15.62 -6.18 9.42
N ASP A 50 -14.34 -6.51 9.34
CA ASP A 50 -13.68 -7.12 8.17
C ASP A 50 -13.47 -8.64 8.35
N CYS A 51 -13.90 -9.19 9.49
CA CYS A 51 -13.71 -10.59 9.83
C CYS A 51 -14.69 -11.50 9.05
N ALA A 52 -14.20 -12.67 8.62
CA ALA A 52 -14.99 -13.70 7.96
C ALA A 52 -16.06 -14.31 8.88
N ARG A 53 -15.82 -14.29 10.19
CA ARG A 53 -16.67 -14.88 11.23
C ARG A 53 -17.75 -13.92 11.77
N ARG A 54 -17.86 -12.72 11.19
CA ARG A 54 -18.93 -11.76 11.46
C ARG A 54 -20.22 -12.21 10.77
N ASN A 55 -21.35 -12.16 11.46
CA ASN A 55 -22.67 -12.36 10.86
C ASN A 55 -23.24 -11.02 10.32
N PRO A 56 -23.23 -10.80 9.00
CA PRO A 56 -23.68 -9.53 8.41
C PRO A 56 -25.16 -9.22 8.66
N SER A 57 -25.98 -10.24 8.89
CA SER A 57 -27.44 -10.09 9.08
C SER A 57 -27.82 -9.60 10.47
N ALA A 58 -26.88 -9.58 11.42
CA ALA A 58 -27.12 -9.25 12.83
C ALA A 58 -26.26 -8.08 13.32
N ASP A 59 -25.66 -7.30 12.42
CA ASP A 59 -24.87 -6.15 12.81
C ASP A 59 -25.71 -4.93 13.12
N LEU A 60 -25.18 -4.08 13.98
CA LEU A 60 -25.74 -2.79 14.32
C LEU A 60 -24.82 -1.67 13.80
N THR A 61 -25.16 -0.42 14.10
CA THR A 61 -24.40 0.76 13.65
C THR A 61 -22.94 0.70 14.07
N ASP A 62 -22.63 0.29 15.30
CA ASP A 62 -21.26 0.33 15.85
C ASP A 62 -20.72 -1.03 16.28
N THR A 63 -21.55 -2.08 16.20
CA THR A 63 -21.19 -3.42 16.63
C THR A 63 -21.50 -4.47 15.57
N VAL A 64 -20.83 -5.61 15.69
CA VAL A 64 -20.99 -6.76 14.82
C VAL A 64 -21.19 -8.02 15.65
N LEU A 65 -21.93 -8.98 15.12
CA LEU A 65 -22.13 -10.25 15.80
C LEU A 65 -21.04 -11.25 15.39
N CYS A 66 -20.26 -11.74 16.35
CA CYS A 66 -19.22 -12.75 16.11
C CYS A 66 -19.79 -14.16 16.33
N THR A 67 -19.95 -14.95 15.27
CA THR A 67 -20.53 -16.30 15.37
C THR A 67 -19.61 -17.29 16.07
N TRP A 68 -18.29 -17.03 16.02
CA TRP A 68 -17.27 -17.89 16.62
C TRP A 68 -17.23 -17.80 18.14
N LEU A 69 -17.43 -16.60 18.70
CA LEU A 69 -17.40 -16.35 20.14
C LEU A 69 -18.82 -16.43 20.73
N HIS A 70 -19.54 -17.52 20.48
CA HIS A 70 -20.89 -17.74 21.00
C HIS A 70 -21.89 -16.61 20.71
N ASN A 71 -21.84 -16.03 19.50
CA ASN A 71 -22.68 -14.89 19.10
C ASN A 71 -22.49 -13.65 19.99
N LEU A 72 -21.25 -13.39 20.42
CA LEU A 72 -20.94 -12.18 21.16
C LEU A 72 -20.98 -10.94 20.25
N THR A 73 -21.54 -9.86 20.78
CA THR A 73 -21.53 -8.54 20.15
C THR A 73 -20.16 -7.89 20.34
N MET A 74 -19.45 -7.63 19.24
CA MET A 74 -18.12 -7.04 19.22
C MET A 74 -18.16 -5.62 18.65
N PRO A 75 -17.32 -4.69 19.11
CA PRO A 75 -17.16 -3.40 18.44
C PRO A 75 -16.67 -3.61 17.00
N LYS A 76 -17.20 -2.83 16.03
CA LYS A 76 -16.79 -2.93 14.61
C LYS A 76 -15.28 -2.84 14.41
N ASP A 77 -14.65 -1.91 15.11
CA ASP A 77 -13.21 -1.68 15.04
C ASP A 77 -12.40 -2.47 16.07
N GLY A 78 -13.06 -3.36 16.82
CA GLY A 78 -12.45 -4.25 17.80
C GLY A 78 -11.53 -5.28 17.16
N PHE A 79 -10.63 -5.81 17.98
CA PHE A 79 -9.61 -6.78 17.59
C PHE A 79 -9.68 -8.03 18.46
N CYS A 80 -9.40 -9.20 17.87
CA CYS A 80 -9.04 -10.41 18.58
C CYS A 80 -8.00 -11.20 17.77
N SER A 81 -7.22 -12.05 18.44
CA SER A 81 -6.18 -12.88 17.83
C SER A 81 -6.71 -13.93 16.82
N TYR A 82 -8.01 -14.17 16.81
CA TYR A 82 -8.68 -15.13 15.91
C TYR A 82 -9.30 -14.47 14.67
N GLY A 83 -9.03 -13.18 14.43
CA GLY A 83 -9.58 -12.45 13.29
C GLY A 83 -9.07 -12.99 11.96
N GLU A 84 -9.98 -13.46 11.11
CA GLU A 84 -9.67 -13.95 9.76
C GLU A 84 -10.23 -12.99 8.71
N ARG A 85 -9.40 -12.55 7.77
CA ARG A 85 -9.85 -11.67 6.68
C ARG A 85 -10.79 -12.45 5.75
N ARG A 86 -11.85 -11.80 5.30
CA ARG A 86 -12.70 -12.33 4.22
C ARG A 86 -11.87 -12.51 2.95
N VAL A 87 -11.75 -13.75 2.49
CA VAL A 87 -11.19 -14.05 1.16
C VAL A 87 -12.29 -13.73 0.15
N ASP A 88 -12.18 -12.60 -0.53
CA ASP A 88 -13.00 -12.34 -1.71
C ASP A 88 -12.52 -13.29 -2.81
N ASN A 89 -13.37 -14.24 -3.21
CA ASN A 89 -13.14 -15.07 -4.40
C ASN A 89 -13.32 -14.26 -5.70
N ARG A 90 -12.85 -13.01 -5.73
CA ARG A 90 -12.72 -12.26 -6.98
C ARG A 90 -11.57 -12.89 -7.73
N LYS A 91 -11.91 -13.72 -8.71
CA LYS A 91 -10.97 -14.16 -9.75
C LYS A 91 -10.26 -12.90 -10.26
N ILE A 92 -8.95 -12.89 -10.10
CA ILE A 92 -8.10 -11.93 -10.80
C ILE A 92 -7.93 -12.57 -12.17
N ASP A 93 -8.75 -12.10 -13.11
CA ASP A 93 -8.68 -12.46 -14.52
C ASP A 93 -7.42 -11.86 -15.16
#